data_AF-A0AAX6G730-F1
#
_entry.id   AF-A0AAX6G730-F1
#
_cell.length_a   1.000
_cell.length_b   1.000
_cell.length_c   1.000
_cell.angle_alpha   90.00
_cell.angle_beta   90.00
_cell.angle_gamma   90.00
#
_symmetry.space_group_name_H-M   'P 1'
#
loop_
_entity.id
_entity.type
_entity.pdbx_description
1 polymer ?
#
loop_
_entity_poly.entity_id
_entity_poly.type
_entity_poly.pdbx_seq_one_letter_code
_entity_poly.pdbx_strand_id
1 'polypeptide(L)'
;MEIVTDVFFASIGIESEKASGGSACTVLAAVVAHWLHDNPESLPPRCKFDDLIREGSLEWRKLCEDEGHREKFLDQHFDLETVLESKVRSLSIVTEMSYVGFFSINGMSDNFEFLQGVMSFDIYG
;
A
#
# COMPACT_ATOMS: atom_id res chain seq x y z
N MET A 1 -14.76 -15.85 -11.38
CA MET A 1 -13.30 -15.92 -11.56
C MET A 1 -12.70 -16.25 -10.21
N GLU A 2 -11.92 -17.32 -10.11
CA GLU A 2 -11.20 -17.66 -8.89
C GLU A 2 -9.75 -17.20 -9.06
N ILE A 3 -9.30 -16.28 -8.19
CA ILE A 3 -7.92 -15.79 -8.19
C ILE A 3 -7.14 -16.66 -7.23
N VAL A 4 -6.27 -17.51 -7.75
CA VAL A 4 -5.30 -18.26 -6.96
C VAL A 4 -3.98 -17.48 -7.00
N THR A 5 -3.57 -16.95 -5.84
CA THR A 5 -2.35 -16.16 -5.69
C THR A 5 -1.71 -16.45 -4.34
N ASP A 6 -0.38 -16.36 -4.29
CA ASP A 6 0.32 -16.41 -3.01
C ASP A 6 0.08 -15.09 -2.26
N VAL A 7 -0.47 -15.19 -1.04
CA VAL A 7 -0.74 -14.03 -0.19
C VAL A 7 0.30 -13.94 0.90
N PHE A 8 0.97 -12.80 0.99
CA PHE A 8 1.90 -12.49 2.07
C PHE A 8 1.26 -11.51 3.05
N PHE A 9 1.22 -11.89 4.32
CA PHE A 9 0.80 -11.00 5.40
C PHE A 9 2.04 -10.49 6.12
N ALA A 10 2.23 -9.17 6.12
CA ALA A 10 3.17 -8.51 7.01
C ALA A 10 2.45 -7.48 7.85
N SER A 11 2.61 -7.60 9.16
CA SER A 11 2.21 -6.55 10.09
C SER A 11 3.34 -5.53 10.16
N ILE A 12 3.07 -4.32 9.67
CA ILE A 12 3.97 -3.19 9.89
C ILE A 12 3.67 -2.67 11.29
N GLY A 13 4.62 -2.84 12.21
CA GLY A 13 4.50 -2.33 13.57
C GLY A 13 4.41 -0.81 13.57
N ILE A 14 3.20 -0.28 13.70
CA ILE A 14 2.88 1.15 13.74
C ILE A 14 3.52 1.84 14.98
N GLU A 15 3.95 1.04 15.97
CA GLU A 15 4.54 1.49 17.24
C GLU A 15 6.05 1.79 17.17
N SER A 16 6.70 1.49 16.03
CA SER A 16 8.13 1.77 15.89
C SER A 16 8.36 3.26 15.60
N GLU A 17 8.99 3.96 16.54
CA GLU A 17 9.50 5.33 16.39
C GLU A 17 10.36 5.50 15.10
N LYS A 18 10.95 4.40 14.60
CA LYS A 18 11.75 4.37 13.36
C LYS A 18 10.92 4.24 12.07
N ALA A 19 9.66 3.81 12.15
CA ALA A 19 8.75 3.67 10.99
C ALA A 19 7.98 4.96 10.68
N SER A 20 8.05 5.97 11.55
CA SER A 20 7.45 7.30 11.38
C SER A 20 5.93 7.33 11.14
N GLY A 21 5.19 6.41 11.77
CA GLY A 21 3.74 6.52 11.94
C GLY A 21 2.89 5.94 10.80
N GLY A 22 1.58 5.83 11.05
CA GLY A 22 0.62 5.20 10.13
C GLY A 22 0.45 5.86 8.75
N SER A 23 1.03 7.06 8.55
CA SER A 23 0.93 7.84 7.31
C SER A 23 1.91 7.40 6.21
N ALA A 24 2.93 6.61 6.55
CA ALA A 24 3.90 6.11 5.57
C ALA A 24 3.38 4.94 4.71
N CYS A 25 2.15 4.45 4.95
CA CYS A 25 1.64 3.20 4.39
C CYS A 25 1.72 3.12 2.86
N THR A 26 1.33 4.18 2.14
CA THR A 26 1.35 4.23 0.67
C THR A 26 2.78 4.14 0.13
N VAL A 27 3.73 4.85 0.74
CA VAL A 27 5.14 4.84 0.35
C VAL A 27 5.76 3.47 0.61
N LEU A 28 5.46 2.88 1.77
CA LEU A 28 5.91 1.53 2.12
C LEU A 28 5.36 0.50 1.14
N ALA A 29 4.08 0.58 0.78
CA ALA A 29 3.46 -0.30 -0.21
C ALA A 29 4.16 -0.19 -1.57
N ALA A 30 4.48 1.03 -2.03
CA ALA A 30 5.21 1.24 -3.28
C ALA A 30 6.63 0.63 -3.24
N VAL A 31 7.39 0.82 -2.15
CA VAL A 31 8.73 0.25 -2.02
C VAL A 31 8.70 -1.29 -1.99
N VAL A 32 7.75 -1.88 -1.26
CA VAL A 32 7.58 -3.33 -1.19
C VAL A 32 7.11 -3.89 -2.53
N ALA A 33 6.15 -3.25 -3.20
CA ALA A 33 5.64 -3.68 -4.51
C ALA A 33 6.74 -3.67 -5.58
N HIS A 34 7.60 -2.64 -5.58
CA HIS A 34 8.74 -2.59 -6.48
C HIS A 34 9.74 -3.73 -6.23
N TRP A 35 10.03 -4.03 -4.96
CA TRP A 35 10.89 -5.16 -4.64
C TRP A 35 10.31 -6.50 -5.10
N LEU A 36 9.00 -6.72 -4.88
CA LEU A 36 8.31 -7.94 -5.30
C LEU A 36 8.33 -8.09 -6.83
N HIS A 37 8.18 -6.97 -7.56
CA HIS A 37 8.29 -6.96 -9.02
C HIS A 37 9.68 -7.36 -9.51
N ASP A 38 10.74 -6.84 -8.88
CA ASP A 38 12.13 -7.15 -9.24
C ASP A 38 12.58 -8.55 -8.80
N ASN A 39 11.84 -9.20 -7.90
CA ASN A 39 12.20 -10.50 -7.32
C ASN A 39 11.02 -11.49 -7.44
N PRO A 40 10.63 -11.86 -8.68
CA PRO A 40 9.48 -12.73 -8.91
C PRO A 40 9.65 -14.07 -8.19
N GLU A 41 8.53 -14.65 -7.76
CA GLU A 41 8.45 -15.93 -7.04
C GLU A 41 9.18 -15.97 -5.68
N SER A 42 9.61 -14.82 -5.17
CA SER A 42 10.31 -14.73 -3.89
C SER A 42 9.63 -13.77 -2.92
N LEU A 43 9.65 -14.13 -1.65
CA LEU A 43 9.26 -13.26 -0.55
C LEU A 43 10.51 -12.73 0.13
N PRO A 44 10.52 -11.46 0.57
CA PRO A 44 11.69 -10.90 1.21
C PRO A 44 11.89 -11.60 2.57
N PRO A 45 13.09 -12.12 2.87
CA PRO A 45 13.41 -12.55 4.23
C PRO A 45 13.16 -11.41 5.21
N ARG A 46 12.89 -11.72 6.48
CA ARG A 46 12.56 -10.69 7.50
C ARG A 46 13.55 -9.52 7.53
N CYS A 47 14.86 -9.79 7.49
CA CYS A 47 15.87 -8.72 7.46
C CYS A 47 15.74 -7.81 6.23
N LYS A 48 15.45 -8.39 5.06
CA LYS A 48 15.22 -7.63 3.84
C LYS A 48 13.93 -6.83 3.92
N PHE A 49 12.88 -7.40 4.51
CA PHE A 49 11.64 -6.68 4.74
C PHE A 49 11.85 -5.48 5.69
N ASP A 50 12.59 -5.67 6.78
CA ASP A 50 12.95 -4.58 7.71
C ASP A 50 13.74 -3.46 7.00
N ASP A 51 14.64 -3.82 6.07
CA ASP A 51 15.35 -2.86 5.22
C ASP A 51 14.42 -2.09 4.29
N LEU A 52 13.46 -2.76 3.64
CA LEU A 52 12.46 -2.12 2.78
C LEU A 52 11.58 -1.15 3.58
N ILE A 53 11.22 -1.51 4.82
CA ILE A 53 10.47 -0.61 5.70
C ILE A 53 11.29 0.63 6.04
N ARG A 54 12.56 0.46 6.45
CA ARG A 54 13.46 1.59 6.76
C ARG A 54 13.65 2.50 5.55
N GLU A 55 13.77 1.92 4.36
CA GLU A 55 13.93 2.64 3.12
C GLU A 55 12.67 3.42 2.74
N GLY A 56 11.49 2.79 2.75
CA GLY A 56 10.25 3.49 2.47
C GLY A 56 9.92 4.58 3.50
N SER A 57 10.24 4.36 4.79
CA SER A 57 10.14 5.43 5.80
C SER A 57 11.10 6.58 5.54
N LEU A 58 12.29 6.34 4.97
CA LEU A 58 13.21 7.41 4.59
C LEU A 58 12.66 8.23 3.42
N GLU A 59 12.13 7.57 2.38
CA GLU A 59 11.52 8.26 1.25
C GLU A 59 10.27 9.04 1.66
N TRP A 60 9.45 8.48 2.55
CA TRP A 60 8.31 9.19 3.13
C TRP A 60 8.73 10.48 3.85
N ARG A 61 9.82 10.48 4.64
CA ARG A 61 10.32 11.71 5.29
C ARG A 61 10.71 12.78 4.27
N LYS A 62 11.35 12.39 3.16
CA LYS A 62 11.69 13.34 2.10
C LYS A 62 10.44 13.97 1.49
N LEU A 63 9.39 13.18 1.27
CA LEU A 63 8.11 13.71 0.79
C LEU A 63 7.47 14.67 1.79
N CYS A 64 7.57 14.37 3.09
CA CYS A 64 7.09 15.27 4.15
C CYS A 64 7.90 16.57 4.28
N GLU A 65 9.13 16.63 3.77
CA GLU A 65 9.96 17.84 3.80
C GLU A 65 9.67 18.77 2.62
N ASP A 66 9.09 18.26 1.54
CA ASP A 66 8.69 19.05 0.37
C ASP A 66 7.57 20.04 0.71
N GLU A 67 7.78 21.33 0.40
CA GLU A 67 6.83 22.39 0.77
C GLU A 67 5.46 22.22 0.09
N GLY A 68 5.44 21.79 -1.19
CA GLY A 68 4.19 21.58 -1.92
C GLY A 68 3.37 20.44 -1.33
N HIS A 69 4.04 19.36 -0.92
CA HIS A 69 3.39 18.25 -0.21
C HIS A 69 2.91 18.66 1.19
N ARG A 70 3.67 19.46 1.94
CA ARG A 70 3.29 19.92 3.29
C ARG A 70 2.03 20.78 3.28
N GLU A 71 1.86 21.61 2.26
CA GLU A 71 0.65 22.42 2.10
C GLU A 71 -0.57 21.58 1.69
N LYS A 72 -0.36 20.53 0.89
CA LYS A 72 -1.43 19.65 0.38
C LYS A 72 -1.84 18.56 1.39
N PHE A 73 -0.89 18.01 2.16
CA PHE A 73 -1.07 16.85 3.05
C PHE A 73 -0.68 17.19 4.49
N LEU A 74 -1.56 17.88 5.20
CA LEU A 74 -1.32 18.33 6.58
C LEU A 74 -1.12 17.17 7.57
N ASP A 75 -1.76 16.02 7.31
CA ASP A 75 -1.64 14.79 8.09
C ASP A 75 -0.55 13.84 7.58
N GLN A 76 0.18 14.24 6.52
CA GLN A 76 1.25 13.49 5.87
C GLN A 76 0.81 12.15 5.24
N HIS A 77 -0.50 11.94 5.07
CA HIS A 77 -1.03 10.77 4.37
C HIS A 77 -1.06 11.02 2.86
N PHE A 78 -0.04 10.52 2.16
CA PHE A 78 0.04 10.65 0.70
C PHE A 78 -0.87 9.65 -0.01
N ASP A 79 -1.62 10.15 -1.00
CA ASP A 79 -2.32 9.30 -1.97
C ASP A 79 -1.32 8.57 -2.89
N LEU A 80 -1.79 7.50 -3.55
CA LEU A 80 -0.95 6.66 -4.40
C LEU A 80 -0.37 7.47 -5.59
N GLU A 81 -1.14 8.38 -6.15
CA GLU A 81 -0.74 9.20 -7.29
C GLU A 81 0.47 10.07 -6.95
N THR A 82 0.44 10.78 -5.82
CA THR A 82 1.54 11.60 -5.31
C THR A 82 2.82 10.78 -5.10
N VAL A 83 2.69 9.56 -4.56
CA VAL A 83 3.84 8.66 -4.36
C VAL A 83 4.46 8.19 -5.68
N LEU A 84 3.65 7.97 -6.72
CA LEU A 84 4.14 7.59 -8.04
C LEU A 84 4.77 8.77 -8.78
N GLU A 85 4.14 9.94 -8.73
CA GLU A 85 4.64 11.18 -9.36
C GLU A 85 5.97 11.64 -8.78
N SER A 86 6.16 11.47 -7.47
CA SER A 86 7.43 11.75 -6.79
C SER A 86 8.55 10.76 -7.12
N LYS A 87 8.25 9.71 -7.90
CA LYS A 87 9.22 8.71 -8.39
C LYS A 87 10.04 8.07 -7.28
N VAL A 88 9.42 7.84 -6.11
CA VAL A 88 10.03 7.06 -5.02
C VAL A 88 10.55 5.71 -5.55
N ARG A 89 9.79 5.10 -6.47
CA ARG A 89 10.16 3.94 -7.28
C ARG A 89 9.64 4.09 -8.70
N SER A 90 10.26 3.36 -9.63
CA SER A 90 9.78 3.25 -11.01
C SER A 90 8.63 2.25 -11.06
N LEU A 91 7.43 2.71 -10.68
CA LEU A 91 6.19 1.94 -10.70
C LEU A 91 5.15 2.64 -11.58
N SER A 92 4.24 1.85 -12.13
CA SER A 92 3.07 2.32 -12.86
C SER A 92 1.85 1.52 -12.46
N ILE A 93 0.68 2.17 -12.41
CA ILE A 93 -0.59 1.48 -12.19
C ILE A 93 -1.00 0.82 -13.51
N VAL A 94 -1.34 -0.46 -13.44
CA VAL A 94 -1.94 -1.22 -14.55
C VAL A 94 -3.35 -1.58 -14.12
N THR A 95 -4.32 -0.71 -14.45
CA THR A 95 -5.70 -0.83 -13.98
C THR A 95 -6.37 -2.10 -14.47
N GLU A 96 -6.00 -2.59 -15.66
CA GLU A 96 -6.53 -3.82 -16.26
C GLU A 96 -6.13 -5.10 -15.49
N MET A 97 -5.09 -5.00 -14.66
CA MET A 97 -4.55 -6.10 -13.85
C MET A 97 -4.73 -5.84 -12.34
N SER A 98 -5.44 -4.78 -11.98
CA SER A 98 -5.66 -4.39 -10.59
C SER A 98 -7.05 -4.83 -10.13
N TYR A 99 -7.12 -5.47 -8.96
CA TYR A 99 -8.36 -5.98 -8.39
C TYR A 99 -8.59 -5.38 -7.00
N VAL A 100 -9.83 -4.99 -6.71
CA VAL A 100 -10.27 -4.59 -5.36
C VAL A 100 -11.07 -5.75 -4.77
N GLY A 101 -10.61 -6.25 -3.63
CA GLY A 101 -11.25 -7.34 -2.90
C GLY A 101 -11.68 -6.92 -1.51
N PHE A 102 -12.78 -7.49 -1.02
CA PHE A 102 -13.24 -7.34 0.35
C PHE A 102 -13.14 -8.68 1.07
N PHE A 103 -12.59 -8.68 2.27
CA PHE A 103 -12.41 -9.89 3.07
C PHE A 103 -13.35 -9.83 4.27
N SER A 104 -14.17 -10.87 4.45
CA SER A 104 -14.92 -11.11 5.68
C SER A 104 -14.31 -12.29 6.42
N ILE A 105 -14.28 -12.19 7.75
CA ILE A 105 -13.82 -13.30 8.59
C ILE A 105 -14.98 -14.28 8.73
N ASN A 106 -14.77 -15.55 8.36
CA ASN A 106 -15.78 -16.59 8.50
C ASN A 106 -16.35 -16.63 9.92
N GLY A 107 -17.66 -16.42 10.05
CA GLY A 107 -18.37 -16.38 11.34
C GLY A 107 -18.76 -14.98 11.82
N MET A 108 -18.25 -13.91 11.20
CA MET A 108 -18.80 -12.57 11.33
C MET A 108 -19.85 -12.36 10.23
N SER A 109 -21.12 -12.27 10.62
CA SER A 109 -22.24 -11.93 9.73
C SER A 109 -22.27 -10.43 9.40
N ASP A 110 -21.10 -9.82 9.21
CA ASP A 110 -21.03 -8.43 8.79
C ASP A 110 -21.28 -8.42 7.29
N ASN A 111 -22.56 -8.32 6.96
CA ASN A 111 -23.03 -8.09 5.61
C ASN A 111 -22.27 -6.89 5.06
N PHE A 112 -21.78 -6.98 3.82
CA PHE A 112 -21.14 -5.89 3.09
C PHE A 112 -22.09 -4.69 2.83
N GLU A 113 -23.17 -4.55 3.59
CA GLU A 113 -24.15 -3.46 3.55
C GLU A 113 -23.49 -2.09 3.76
N PHE A 114 -22.42 -2.00 4.56
CA PHE A 114 -21.68 -0.74 4.73
C PHE A 114 -20.95 -0.28 3.45
N LEU A 115 -20.73 -1.18 2.48
CA LEU A 115 -20.15 -0.86 1.18
C LEU A 115 -21.20 -0.38 0.17
N GLN A 116 -22.48 -0.50 0.49
CA GLN A 116 -23.58 -0.11 -0.38
C GLN A 116 -23.55 1.41 -0.61
N GLY A 117 -23.35 1.82 -1.87
CA GLY A 117 -23.27 3.23 -2.26
C GLY A 117 -21.88 3.87 -2.15
N VAL A 118 -20.92 3.21 -1.50
CA VAL A 118 -19.50 3.61 -1.51
C VAL A 118 -18.79 3.07 -2.75
N MET A 119 -19.26 1.93 -3.28
CA MET A 119 -18.79 1.31 -4.51
C MET A 119 -19.97 0.98 -5.44
N SER A 120 -19.87 1.34 -6.71
CA SER A 120 -20.65 0.69 -7.77
C SER A 120 -19.93 -0.60 -8.10
N PHE A 121 -20.49 -1.76 -7.70
CA PHE A 121 -20.08 -2.99 -8.34
C PHE A 121 -20.64 -2.93 -9.76
N ASP A 122 -19.82 -2.52 -10.71
CA ASP A 122 -20.21 -2.60 -12.12
C ASP A 122 -20.37 -4.08 -12.46
N ILE A 123 -21.61 -4.55 -12.36
CA ILE A 123 -22.03 -5.86 -12.79
C ILE A 123 -22.07 -5.78 -14.31
N TYR A 124 -20.93 -6.02 -14.96
CA TYR A 124 -20.97 -6.38 -16.37
C TYR A 124 -21.65 -7.76 -16.44
N GLY A 125 -22.94 -7.72 -16.80
CA GLY A 125 -23.76 -8.90 -17.08
C GLY A 125 -23.44 -9.54 -18.42
#